data_AF-A0A6C2C6Z9-F1
#
_entry.id   AF-A0A6C2C6Z9-F1
#
_cell.length_a   1.000
_cell.length_b   1.000
_cell.length_c   1.000
_cell.angle_alpha   90.00
_cell.angle_beta   90.00
_cell.angle_gamma   90.00
#
_symmetry.space_group_name_H-M   'P 1'
#
loop_
_entity.id
_entity.type
_entity.pdbx_description
1 polymer ?
#
loop_
_entity_poly.entity_id
_entity_poly.type
_entity_poly.pdbx_seq_one_letter_code
_entity_poly.pdbx_strand_id
1 'polypeptide(L)'
;MADKVDKLLRGYFRGDLDKQIELRKKMLAARHDIDENIGGGRAQNKQSNAVESMMIAHELDPVIIALDHKKFVINTWLEGLDEERIDMLRLHYGERESWTYIANELHVSEVTLHKWKNEFKDSVNAFADLKRVNY
;
A
#
# COMPACT_ATOMS: atom_id res chain seq x y z
N MET A 1 9.86 -18.11 -7.88
CA MET A 1 9.12 -17.03 -8.57
C MET A 1 8.33 -16.30 -7.49
N ALA A 2 8.69 -15.06 -7.16
CA ALA A 2 8.03 -14.38 -6.04
C ALA A 2 6.58 -14.07 -6.41
N ASP A 3 5.65 -14.50 -5.56
CA ASP A 3 4.23 -14.30 -5.76
C ASP A 3 3.88 -12.81 -5.73
N LYS A 4 2.79 -12.42 -6.41
CA LYS A 4 2.29 -11.04 -6.41
C LYS A 4 2.02 -10.54 -5.00
N VAL A 5 1.48 -11.41 -4.14
CA VAL A 5 1.21 -11.10 -2.72
C VAL A 5 2.53 -10.85 -1.97
N ASP A 6 3.56 -11.67 -2.20
CA ASP A 6 4.86 -11.47 -1.56
C ASP A 6 5.48 -10.13 -1.97
N LYS A 7 5.28 -9.69 -3.22
CA LYS A 7 5.74 -8.36 -3.65
C LYS A 7 4.95 -7.24 -2.97
N LEU A 8 3.63 -7.41 -2.83
CA LEU A 8 2.77 -6.46 -2.13
C LEU A 8 3.19 -6.32 -0.66
N LEU A 9 3.34 -7.43 0.05
CA LEU A 9 3.72 -7.44 1.47
C LEU A 9 5.10 -6.82 1.69
N ARG A 10 6.08 -7.11 0.83
CA ARG A 10 7.38 -6.40 0.87
C ARG A 10 7.22 -4.90 0.69
N GLY A 11 6.41 -4.47 -0.27
CA GLY A 11 6.18 -3.05 -0.51
C GLY A 11 5.49 -2.37 0.66
N TYR A 12 4.58 -3.07 1.34
CA TYR A 12 3.92 -2.59 2.54
C TYR A 12 4.92 -2.43 3.71
N PHE A 13 5.63 -3.49 4.10
CA PHE A 13 6.52 -3.47 5.27
C PHE A 13 7.75 -2.55 5.11
N ARG A 14 8.14 -2.21 3.87
CA ARG A 14 9.19 -1.22 3.59
C ARG A 14 8.71 0.22 3.51
N GLY A 15 7.39 0.44 3.58
CA GLY A 15 6.76 1.74 3.36
C GLY A 15 6.78 2.18 1.89
N ASP A 16 7.10 1.30 0.94
CA ASP A 16 7.08 1.64 -0.49
C ASP A 16 5.65 1.84 -1.00
N LEU A 17 4.66 1.20 -0.37
CA LEU A 17 3.25 1.42 -0.69
C LEU A 17 2.82 2.86 -0.37
N ASP A 18 3.24 3.37 0.79
CA ASP A 18 2.94 4.75 1.22
C ASP A 18 3.64 5.78 0.35
N LYS A 19 4.92 5.54 0.02
CA LYS A 19 5.67 6.38 -0.92
C LYS A 19 4.98 6.44 -2.30
N GLN A 20 4.40 5.34 -2.77
CA GLN A 20 3.66 5.31 -4.04
C GLN A 20 2.39 6.16 -3.98
N ILE A 21 1.63 6.07 -2.88
CA ILE A 21 0.43 6.90 -2.67
C ILE A 21 0.82 8.39 -2.63
N GLU A 22 1.83 8.75 -1.84
CA GLU A 22 2.30 10.13 -1.73
C GLU A 22 2.82 10.68 -3.07
N LEU A 23 3.62 9.89 -3.79
CA LEU A 23 4.13 10.28 -5.10
C LEU A 23 2.98 10.50 -6.10
N ARG A 24 1.95 9.63 -6.07
CA ARG A 24 0.77 9.78 -6.93
C ARG A 24 0.00 11.06 -6.60
N LYS A 25 -0.22 11.37 -5.33
CA LYS A 25 -0.85 12.63 -4.88
C LYS A 25 -0.07 13.86 -5.37
N LYS A 26 1.26 13.87 -5.19
CA LYS A 26 2.14 14.95 -5.69
C LYS A 26 2.08 15.12 -7.20
N MET A 27 2.04 14.02 -7.97
CA MET A 27 1.92 14.07 -9.44
C MET A 27 0.57 14.66 -9.89
N LEU A 28 -0.52 14.35 -9.19
CA LEU A 28 -1.83 14.91 -9.49
C LEU A 28 -1.88 16.41 -9.18
N ALA A 29 -1.31 16.85 -8.05
CA ALA A 29 -1.21 18.26 -7.70
C ALA A 29 -0.43 19.06 -8.75
N ALA A 30 0.76 18.57 -9.15
CA ALA A 30 1.58 19.23 -10.17
C ALA A 30 0.92 19.36 -11.55
N ARG A 31 0.02 18.43 -11.92
CA ARG A 31 -0.76 18.53 -13.17
C ARG A 31 -1.78 19.66 -13.11
N HIS A 32 -2.40 19.88 -11.95
CA HIS A 32 -3.40 20.91 -11.75
C HIS A 32 -2.78 22.32 -11.82
N ASP A 33 -1.55 22.49 -11.30
CA ASP A 33 -0.83 23.78 -11.33
C ASP A 33 -0.49 24.27 -12.75
N ILE A 34 -0.34 23.35 -13.71
CA ILE A 34 -0.02 23.67 -15.11
C ILE A 34 -1.28 24.15 -15.88
N ASP A 35 -2.45 23.62 -15.53
CA ASP A 35 -3.72 23.89 -16.24
C ASP A 35 -4.32 25.26 -15.89
N GLU A 36 -4.07 25.78 -14.68
CA GLU A 36 -4.63 27.07 -14.26
C GLU A 36 -4.01 28.30 -14.93
N ASN A 37 -2.90 28.17 -15.68
CA ASN A 37 -2.07 29.31 -16.07
C ASN A 37 -1.83 29.50 -17.58
N ILE A 38 -2.57 28.83 -18.47
CA ILE A 38 -2.41 28.95 -19.94
C ILE A 38 -3.51 29.79 -20.62
N GLY A 39 -4.59 30.16 -19.92
CA GLY A 39 -5.69 30.95 -20.47
C GLY A 39 -5.82 32.34 -19.86
N GLY A 40 -5.24 33.36 -20.49
CA GLY A 40 -5.41 34.76 -20.09
C GLY A 40 -6.88 35.21 -20.16
N GLY A 41 -7.58 35.17 -19.02
CA GLY A 41 -8.95 35.65 -18.89
C GLY A 41 -9.34 35.71 -17.42
N ARG A 42 -9.54 36.92 -16.89
CA ARG A 42 -9.91 37.17 -15.49
C ARG A 42 -11.16 36.38 -15.11
N ALA A 43 -11.01 35.39 -14.22
CA ALA A 43 -12.12 34.71 -13.57
C ALA A 43 -12.16 35.14 -12.09
N GLN A 44 -12.99 36.14 -11.78
CA GLN A 44 -13.17 36.70 -10.42
C GLN A 44 -13.86 35.77 -9.40
N ASN A 45 -14.23 34.53 -9.80
CA ASN A 45 -14.92 33.56 -8.94
C ASN A 45 -14.16 32.22 -8.77
N LYS A 46 -12.82 32.21 -8.88
CA LYS A 46 -12.03 30.97 -8.82
C LYS A 46 -11.50 30.60 -7.42
N GLN A 47 -11.59 31.49 -6.44
CA GLN A 47 -10.85 31.34 -5.18
C GLN A 47 -11.40 30.28 -4.20
N SER A 48 -12.60 29.71 -4.43
CA SER A 48 -13.17 28.68 -3.54
C SER A 48 -13.02 27.24 -4.05
N ASN A 49 -12.78 27.04 -5.35
CA ASN A 49 -12.96 25.69 -5.95
C ASN A 49 -11.66 24.93 -6.21
N ALA A 50 -10.49 25.55 -6.17
CA ALA A 50 -9.24 24.87 -6.53
C ALA A 50 -8.88 23.78 -5.49
N VAL A 51 -9.02 24.07 -4.20
CA VAL A 51 -8.74 23.10 -3.12
C VAL A 51 -9.77 21.97 -3.13
N GLU A 52 -11.06 22.28 -3.26
CA GLU A 52 -12.12 21.27 -3.34
C GLU A 52 -11.97 20.39 -4.60
N SER A 53 -11.61 20.98 -5.75
CA SER A 53 -11.37 20.24 -7.00
C SER A 53 -10.14 19.33 -6.91
N MET A 54 -9.07 19.77 -6.24
CA MET A 54 -7.91 18.92 -5.95
C MET A 54 -8.25 17.78 -4.99
N MET A 55 -9.05 18.06 -3.95
CA MET A 55 -9.52 17.05 -3.00
C MET A 55 -10.35 15.97 -3.70
N ILE A 56 -11.30 16.39 -4.55
CA ILE A 56 -12.12 15.48 -5.37
C ILE A 56 -11.25 14.68 -6.34
N ALA A 57 -10.26 15.30 -6.98
CA ALA A 57 -9.36 14.62 -7.91
C ALA A 57 -8.47 13.56 -7.22
N HIS A 58 -8.11 13.77 -5.96
CA HIS A 58 -7.39 12.77 -5.16
C HIS A 58 -8.28 11.62 -4.71
N GLU A 59 -9.53 11.91 -4.29
CA GLU A 59 -10.48 10.90 -3.83
C GLU A 59 -10.99 9.99 -4.94
N LEU A 60 -11.02 10.47 -6.19
CA LEU A 60 -11.50 9.71 -7.35
C LEU A 60 -10.37 9.05 -8.18
N ASP A 61 -9.10 9.23 -7.81
CA ASP A 61 -8.00 8.64 -8.59
C ASP A 61 -7.98 7.11 -8.40
N PRO A 62 -8.18 6.32 -9.48
CA PRO A 62 -8.31 4.87 -9.38
C PRO A 62 -7.02 4.19 -8.90
N VAL A 63 -5.86 4.82 -9.11
CA VAL A 63 -4.57 4.27 -8.63
C VAL A 63 -4.44 4.47 -7.12
N ILE A 64 -4.76 5.65 -6.59
CA ILE A 64 -4.79 5.91 -5.15
C ILE A 64 -5.79 4.97 -4.47
N ILE A 65 -7.03 4.88 -4.97
CA ILE A 65 -8.05 3.99 -4.43
C ILE A 65 -7.56 2.53 -4.38
N ALA A 66 -6.94 2.03 -5.46
CA ALA A 66 -6.44 0.67 -5.50
C ALA A 66 -5.24 0.42 -4.55
N LEU A 67 -4.40 1.43 -4.31
CA LEU A 67 -3.30 1.35 -3.33
C LEU A 67 -3.82 1.40 -1.89
N ASP A 68 -4.74 2.31 -1.60
CA ASP A 68 -5.38 2.44 -0.29
C ASP A 68 -6.19 1.19 0.06
N HIS A 69 -6.91 0.60 -0.90
CA HIS A 69 -7.60 -0.68 -0.70
C HIS A 69 -6.63 -1.79 -0.29
N LYS A 70 -5.48 -1.92 -0.97
CA LYS A 70 -4.46 -2.92 -0.60
C LYS A 70 -3.89 -2.64 0.79
N LYS A 71 -3.64 -1.39 1.14
CA LYS A 71 -3.16 -0.99 2.47
C LYS A 71 -4.18 -1.37 3.54
N PHE A 72 -5.44 -1.04 3.31
CA PHE A 72 -6.56 -1.31 4.20
C PHE A 72 -6.72 -2.82 4.46
N VAL A 73 -6.69 -3.65 3.41
CA VAL A 73 -6.75 -5.10 3.55
C VAL A 73 -5.62 -5.62 4.43
N ILE A 74 -4.38 -5.19 4.19
CA ILE A 74 -3.23 -5.64 4.99
C ILE A 74 -3.37 -5.21 6.45
N ASN A 75 -3.70 -3.94 6.72
CA ASN A 75 -3.90 -3.43 8.07
C ASN A 75 -4.97 -4.22 8.83
N THR A 76 -6.11 -4.47 8.18
CA THR A 76 -7.23 -5.21 8.78
C THR A 76 -6.81 -6.60 9.23
N TRP A 77 -6.02 -7.30 8.42
CA TRP A 77 -5.52 -8.63 8.79
C TRP A 77 -4.44 -8.57 9.88
N LEU A 78 -3.58 -7.54 9.88
CA LEU A 78 -2.56 -7.35 10.91
C LEU A 78 -3.17 -7.08 12.30
N GLU A 79 -4.27 -6.32 12.37
CA GLU A 79 -4.99 -6.05 13.63
C GLU A 79 -5.49 -7.32 14.33
N GLY A 80 -5.72 -8.40 13.57
CA GLY A 80 -6.15 -9.69 14.11
C GLY A 80 -5.02 -10.63 14.51
N LEU A 81 -3.75 -10.25 14.33
CA LEU A 81 -2.59 -11.09 14.66
C LEU A 81 -1.99 -10.73 16.01
N ASP A 82 -1.37 -11.74 16.63
CA ASP A 82 -0.51 -11.56 17.78
C ASP A 82 0.85 -10.95 17.40
N GLU A 83 1.54 -10.38 18.39
CA GLU A 83 2.78 -9.63 18.22
C GLU A 83 3.90 -10.47 17.59
N GLU A 84 4.05 -11.74 17.97
CA GLU A 84 5.07 -12.64 17.40
C GLU A 84 4.88 -12.83 15.89
N ARG A 85 3.63 -12.94 15.42
CA ARG A 85 3.34 -13.04 13.99
C ARG A 85 3.60 -11.74 13.26
N ILE A 86 3.29 -10.60 13.87
CA ILE A 86 3.58 -9.28 13.29
C ILE A 86 5.10 -9.09 13.15
N ASP A 87 5.87 -9.43 14.18
CA ASP A 87 7.33 -9.37 14.16
C ASP A 87 7.92 -10.32 13.13
N MET A 88 7.42 -11.55 13.02
CA MET A 88 7.81 -12.49 11.96
C MET A 88 7.63 -11.87 10.56
N LEU A 89 6.48 -11.23 10.30
CA LEU A 89 6.20 -10.59 9.03
C LEU A 89 7.10 -9.37 8.78
N ARG A 90 7.38 -8.56 9.82
CA ARG A 90 8.29 -7.41 9.73
C ARG A 90 9.72 -7.85 9.38
N LEU A 91 10.25 -8.81 10.12
CA LEU A 91 11.59 -9.35 9.90
C LEU A 91 11.70 -9.98 8.50
N HIS A 92 10.69 -10.75 8.08
CA HIS A 92 10.73 -11.43 6.79
C HIS A 92 10.54 -10.49 5.59
N TYR A 93 9.50 -9.65 5.60
CA TYR A 93 9.13 -8.84 4.44
C TYR A 93 9.79 -7.45 4.43
N GLY A 94 10.00 -6.85 5.60
CA GLY A 94 10.67 -5.56 5.76
C GLY A 94 12.18 -5.71 5.69
N GLU A 95 12.75 -6.38 6.68
CA GLU A 95 14.20 -6.47 6.93
C GLU A 95 14.89 -7.53 6.04
N ARG A 96 14.13 -8.52 5.56
CA ARG A 96 14.57 -9.65 4.73
C ARG A 96 15.46 -10.65 5.46
N GLU A 97 15.22 -10.82 6.75
CA GLU A 97 15.96 -11.78 7.53
C GLU A 97 15.70 -13.22 7.10
N SER A 98 16.69 -14.08 7.36
CA SER A 98 16.59 -15.51 7.06
C SER A 98 15.61 -16.21 8.00
N TRP A 99 14.97 -17.29 7.55
CA TRP A 99 14.06 -18.07 8.39
C TRP A 99 14.73 -18.60 9.65
N THR A 100 15.98 -19.02 9.55
CA THR A 100 16.77 -19.50 10.69
C THR A 100 17.02 -18.40 11.71
N TYR A 101 17.29 -17.17 11.27
CA TYR A 101 17.41 -16.02 12.17
C TYR A 101 16.08 -15.75 12.89
N ILE A 102 14.98 -15.65 12.14
CA ILE A 102 13.65 -15.36 12.68
C ILE A 102 13.20 -16.46 13.66
N ALA A 103 13.49 -17.73 13.35
CA ALA A 103 13.20 -18.86 14.20
C ALA A 103 13.93 -18.78 15.55
N ASN A 104 15.20 -18.38 15.51
CA ASN A 104 15.99 -18.18 16.72
C ASN A 104 15.51 -16.98 17.53
N GLU A 105 15.21 -15.86 16.86
CA GLU A 105 14.76 -14.61 17.48
C GLU A 105 13.41 -14.78 18.18
N LEU A 106 12.46 -15.43 17.52
CA LEU A 106 11.11 -15.64 18.06
C LEU A 106 10.97 -16.93 18.87
N HIS A 107 12.02 -17.75 18.96
CA HIS A 107 12.01 -19.07 19.60
C HIS A 107 10.92 -20.03 19.05
N VAL A 108 10.69 -19.97 17.74
CA VAL A 108 9.67 -20.77 17.04
C VAL A 108 10.31 -21.60 15.92
N SER A 109 9.79 -22.80 15.64
CA SER A 109 10.28 -23.62 14.52
C SER A 109 10.04 -22.98 13.15
N GLU A 110 10.96 -23.16 12.19
CA GLU A 110 10.81 -22.67 10.81
C GLU A 110 9.51 -23.19 10.15
N VAL A 111 9.07 -24.41 10.48
CA VAL A 111 7.83 -24.99 9.96
C VAL A 111 6.61 -24.15 10.37
N THR A 112 6.58 -23.73 11.64
CA THR A 112 5.52 -22.85 12.16
C THR A 112 5.57 -21.48 11.48
N LEU A 113 6.76 -20.89 11.29
CA LEU A 113 6.91 -19.60 10.60
C LEU A 113 6.39 -19.67 9.16
N HIS A 114 6.73 -20.74 8.44
CA HIS A 114 6.23 -20.97 7.08
C HIS A 114 4.71 -21.12 7.05
N LYS A 115 4.12 -21.82 8.03
CA LYS A 115 2.68 -21.96 8.18
C LYS A 115 2.01 -20.60 8.39
N TRP A 116 2.47 -19.81 9.36
CA TRP A 116 1.93 -18.47 9.64
C TRP A 116 2.03 -17.54 8.44
N LYS A 117 3.18 -17.54 7.75
CA LYS A 117 3.36 -16.75 6.51
C LYS A 117 2.34 -17.15 5.44
N ASN A 118 2.16 -18.45 5.21
CA ASN A 118 1.21 -18.92 4.20
C ASN A 118 -0.24 -18.59 4.57
N GLU A 119 -0.64 -18.80 5.82
CA GLU A 119 -1.97 -18.43 6.33
C GLU A 119 -2.26 -16.93 6.12
N PHE A 120 -1.33 -16.06 6.52
CA PHE A 120 -1.48 -14.62 6.34
C PHE A 120 -1.55 -14.23 4.86
N LYS A 121 -0.67 -14.82 4.05
CA LYS A 121 -0.61 -14.57 2.61
C LYS A 121 -1.91 -14.97 1.92
N ASP A 122 -2.52 -16.09 2.30
CA ASP A 122 -3.78 -16.56 1.76
C ASP A 122 -4.93 -15.62 2.14
N SER A 123 -4.97 -15.17 3.40
CA SER A 123 -5.93 -14.15 3.87
C SER A 123 -5.83 -12.85 3.08
N VAL A 124 -4.62 -12.34 2.84
CA VAL A 124 -4.44 -11.10 2.05
C VAL A 124 -4.79 -11.32 0.57
N ASN A 125 -4.40 -12.45 -0.02
CA ASN A 125 -4.61 -12.75 -1.43
C ASN A 125 -6.10 -12.81 -1.81
N ALA A 126 -6.95 -13.29 -0.89
CA ALA A 126 -8.38 -13.39 -1.11
C ALA A 126 -9.08 -12.04 -1.34
N PHE A 127 -8.54 -10.96 -0.77
CA PHE A 127 -9.19 -9.64 -0.75
C PHE A 127 -8.39 -8.51 -1.41
N ALA A 128 -7.10 -8.69 -1.67
CA ALA A 128 -6.26 -7.65 -2.27
C ALA A 128 -6.47 -7.43 -3.79
N ASP A 129 -7.50 -8.04 -4.40
CA ASP A 129 -7.86 -7.95 -5.82
C ASP A 129 -6.65 -8.02 -6.78
N LEU A 130 -5.77 -9.00 -6.56
CA LEU A 130 -4.57 -9.20 -7.38
C LEU A 130 -4.86 -9.87 -8.74
N LYS A 131 -6.15 -10.16 -9.03
CA LYS A 131 -6.64 -10.59 -10.34
C LYS A 131 -6.75 -9.36 -11.25
N ARG A 132 -6.21 -9.49 -12.46
CA ARG A 132 -6.03 -8.39 -13.44
C ARG A 132 -7.34 -7.60 -13.61
N VAL A 133 -7.32 -6.33 -13.25
CA VAL A 133 -8.15 -5.33 -13.92
C VAL A 133 -7.52 -5.12 -15.29
N ASN A 134 -8.02 -5.86 -16.29
CA ASN A 134 -7.76 -5.52 -17.69
C ASN A 134 -8.62 -4.30 -18.00
N TYR A 135 -7.98 -3.15 -18.26
CA TYR A 135 -8.59 -2.07 -19.02
C TYR A 135 -8.37 -2.33 -20.50
#